data_AF-A0A0C3Q5L2-F1
#
_entry.id   AF-A0A0C3Q5L2-F1
#
_cell.length_a   1.000
_cell.length_b   1.000
_cell.length_c   1.000
_cell.angle_alpha   90.00
_cell.angle_beta   90.00
_cell.angle_gamma   90.00
#
_symmetry.space_group_name_H-M   'P 1'
#
loop_
_entity.id
_entity.type
_entity.pdbx_description
1 polymer ?
#
loop_
_entity_poly.entity_id
_entity_poly.type
_entity_poly.pdbx_seq_one_letter_code
_entity_poly.pdbx_strand_id
1 'polypeptide(L)'
;MTTKRTPTRYDAGSPSESQLSTRPLRTNPPLLGDLSNRPPAGTIDRWIWQKRMWVESTSAMTMLEPWEKLLVCVVFTLIMTTFAFGIFHYLPHHLHVIYGRAKYYLLGDESAPLVMLWSQALGEL
;
A
#
# COMPACT_ATOMS: atom_id res chain seq x y z
N MET A 1 -6.20 3.82 -90.61
CA MET A 1 -5.79 5.06 -89.93
C MET A 1 -5.48 4.73 -88.47
N THR A 2 -4.20 4.62 -88.11
CA THR A 2 -3.73 4.32 -86.75
C THR A 2 -2.93 5.53 -86.25
N THR A 3 -3.39 6.15 -85.16
CA THR A 3 -2.74 7.32 -84.56
C THR A 3 -1.83 6.91 -83.40
N LYS A 4 -0.60 7.43 -83.43
CA LYS A 4 0.42 7.30 -82.38
C LYS A 4 -0.01 8.10 -81.14
N ARG A 5 0.18 7.55 -79.94
CA ARG A 5 0.21 8.35 -78.71
C ARG A 5 1.49 8.10 -77.90
N THR A 6 2.12 9.22 -77.60
CA THR A 6 3.37 9.48 -76.88
C THR A 6 3.30 9.07 -75.40
N PRO A 7 4.40 8.60 -74.78
CA PRO A 7 4.45 8.41 -73.33
C PRO A 7 4.66 9.76 -72.63
N THR A 8 3.73 10.16 -71.77
CA THR A 8 3.92 11.28 -70.85
C THR A 8 4.87 10.86 -69.74
N ARG A 9 6.09 11.36 -69.88
CA ARG A 9 7.13 11.55 -68.87
C ARG A 9 6.56 12.22 -67.62
N TYR A 10 6.45 11.47 -66.51
CA TYR A 10 6.26 12.02 -65.17
C TYR A 10 7.63 12.25 -64.55
N ASP A 11 8.21 13.43 -64.79
CA ASP A 11 9.35 13.92 -64.02
C ASP A 11 8.87 14.96 -63.00
N ALA A 12 9.58 14.97 -61.88
CA ALA A 12 9.74 16.07 -60.91
C ALA A 12 8.68 16.22 -59.81
N GLY A 13 8.97 15.56 -58.68
CA GLY A 13 9.26 16.25 -57.41
C GLY A 13 8.12 17.03 -56.76
N SER A 14 7.42 16.37 -55.84
CA SER A 14 6.69 17.04 -54.75
C SER A 14 7.57 17.05 -53.49
N PRO A 15 8.16 18.19 -53.09
CA PRO A 15 9.02 18.28 -51.90
C PRO A 15 8.22 18.69 -50.66
N SER A 16 7.12 18.00 -50.31
CA SER A 16 6.33 18.39 -49.13
C SER A 16 5.83 17.26 -48.23
N GLU A 17 6.01 15.99 -48.56
CA GLU A 17 5.46 14.90 -47.72
C GLU A 17 6.42 14.34 -46.66
N SER A 18 7.69 14.73 -46.66
CA SER A 18 8.68 14.29 -45.65
C SER A 18 8.73 15.16 -44.38
N GLN A 19 7.89 16.20 -44.27
CA GLN A 19 7.96 17.19 -43.18
C GLN A 19 6.89 17.03 -42.08
N LEU A 20 6.15 15.91 -42.05
CA LEU A 20 5.07 15.70 -41.07
C LEU A 20 5.32 14.61 -40.02
N SER A 21 6.57 14.18 -39.80
CA SER A 21 6.85 13.14 -38.78
C SER A 21 8.18 13.32 -38.06
N THR A 22 8.54 14.57 -37.74
CA THR A 22 9.68 14.83 -36.83
C THR A 22 9.51 16.12 -36.05
N ARG A 23 8.25 16.49 -35.72
CA ARG A 23 8.03 17.49 -34.68
C ARG A 23 8.15 16.75 -33.35
N PRO A 24 9.18 17.02 -32.51
CA PRO A 24 9.16 16.53 -31.14
C PRO A 24 7.85 17.04 -30.54
N LEU A 25 7.07 16.15 -29.92
CA LEU A 25 5.79 16.50 -29.32
C LEU A 25 5.98 17.77 -28.51
N ARG A 26 5.48 18.89 -29.08
CA ARG A 26 5.30 20.15 -28.37
C ARG A 26 4.60 19.73 -27.10
N THR A 27 5.24 19.98 -25.96
CA THR A 27 4.68 19.81 -24.63
C THR A 27 3.31 20.46 -24.62
N ASN A 28 2.29 19.67 -24.90
CA ASN A 28 0.94 20.04 -24.59
C ASN A 28 0.94 20.17 -23.05
N PRO A 29 0.38 21.24 -22.49
CA PRO A 29 0.09 21.21 -21.06
C PRO A 29 -0.67 19.91 -20.80
N PRO A 30 -0.35 19.18 -19.72
CA PRO A 30 -1.05 17.94 -19.39
C PRO A 30 -2.54 18.26 -19.44
N LEU A 31 -3.29 17.51 -20.26
CA LEU A 31 -4.75 17.59 -20.23
C LEU A 31 -5.16 17.41 -18.76
N LEU A 32 -6.18 18.12 -18.30
CA LEU A 32 -6.57 18.14 -16.88
C LEU A 32 -6.67 16.72 -16.25
N GLY A 33 -6.96 15.70 -17.07
CA GLY A 33 -6.94 14.28 -16.69
C GLY A 33 -5.57 13.66 -16.38
N ASP A 34 -4.48 14.15 -16.98
CA ASP A 34 -3.10 13.65 -16.78
C ASP A 34 -2.48 14.11 -15.43
N LEU A 35 -3.06 15.14 -14.81
CA LEU A 35 -2.66 15.57 -13.45
C LEU A 35 -3.25 14.66 -12.35
N SER A 36 -4.36 13.98 -12.63
CA SER A 36 -5.08 13.16 -11.62
C SER A 36 -4.29 11.92 -11.20
N ASN A 37 -3.50 11.36 -12.12
CA ASN A 37 -2.73 10.14 -11.90
C ASN A 37 -1.25 10.37 -11.63
N ARG A 38 -0.83 11.62 -11.43
CA ARG A 38 0.56 11.92 -11.07
C ARG A 38 0.86 11.45 -9.64
N PRO A 39 1.99 10.75 -9.40
CA PRO A 39 2.43 10.47 -8.04
C PRO A 39 2.68 11.81 -7.34
N PRO A 40 2.03 12.06 -6.19
CA PRO A 40 2.19 13.31 -5.47
C PRO A 40 3.64 13.47 -4.98
N ALA A 41 4.11 14.71 -4.86
CA ALA A 41 5.52 14.98 -4.56
C ALA A 41 5.91 14.54 -3.13
N GLY A 42 4.97 14.52 -2.18
CA GLY A 42 5.20 14.19 -0.77
C GLY A 42 5.34 12.69 -0.49
N THR A 43 6.16 12.32 0.49
CA THR A 43 6.40 10.92 0.86
C THR A 43 5.14 10.22 1.40
N ILE A 44 4.34 10.92 2.20
CA ILE A 44 3.09 10.40 2.77
C ILE A 44 2.03 10.28 1.68
N ASP A 45 1.92 11.28 0.83
CA ASP A 45 0.97 11.26 -0.28
C ASP A 45 1.29 10.15 -1.28
N ARG A 46 2.58 9.86 -1.53
CA ARG A 46 2.99 8.70 -2.35
C ARG A 46 2.57 7.39 -1.72
N TRP A 47 2.70 7.26 -0.40
CA TRP A 47 2.29 6.05 0.31
C TRP A 47 0.78 5.84 0.21
N ILE A 48 -0.01 6.90 0.42
CA ILE A 48 -1.47 6.86 0.25
C ILE A 48 -1.84 6.52 -1.19
N TRP A 49 -1.17 7.15 -2.17
CA TRP A 49 -1.37 6.87 -3.60
C TRP A 49 -1.05 5.42 -3.95
N GLN A 50 0.06 4.86 -3.46
CA GLN A 50 0.43 3.46 -3.66
C GLN A 50 -0.59 2.51 -3.03
N LYS A 51 -1.04 2.78 -1.80
CA LYS A 51 -2.08 1.98 -1.15
C LYS A 51 -3.40 2.05 -1.91
N ARG A 52 -3.78 3.22 -2.42
CA ARG A 52 -4.96 3.39 -3.28
C ARG A 52 -4.83 2.56 -4.57
N MET A 53 -3.68 2.63 -5.25
CA MET A 53 -3.41 1.86 -6.47
C MET A 53 -3.40 0.35 -6.24
N TRP A 54 -2.87 -0.12 -5.10
CA TRP A 54 -2.92 -1.54 -4.73
C TRP A 54 -4.34 -2.03 -4.46
N VAL A 55 -5.15 -1.17 -3.82
CA VAL A 55 -6.57 -1.40 -3.55
C VAL A 55 -7.42 -1.34 -4.83
N GLU A 56 -6.99 -0.62 -5.86
CA GLU A 56 -7.60 -0.63 -7.20
C GLU A 56 -7.15 -1.84 -8.02
N SER A 57 -5.95 -2.38 -7.78
CA SER A 57 -5.34 -3.43 -8.61
C SER A 57 -5.70 -4.87 -8.22
N THR A 58 -6.28 -5.13 -7.05
CA THR A 58 -6.71 -6.50 -6.70
C THR A 58 -8.02 -6.83 -7.42
N SER A 59 -7.95 -7.69 -8.44
CA SER A 59 -9.03 -7.99 -9.40
C SER A 59 -10.39 -8.43 -8.82
N ALA A 60 -10.47 -8.82 -7.55
CA ALA A 60 -11.75 -9.02 -6.88
C ALA A 60 -12.40 -7.67 -6.50
N MET A 61 -11.60 -6.71 -6.05
CA MET A 61 -12.03 -5.38 -5.61
C MET A 61 -12.46 -4.46 -6.76
N THR A 62 -12.13 -4.80 -8.00
CA THR A 62 -12.63 -4.12 -9.21
C THR A 62 -14.03 -4.60 -9.61
N MET A 63 -14.44 -5.78 -9.13
CA MET A 63 -15.76 -6.38 -9.39
C MET A 63 -16.77 -6.06 -8.27
N LEU A 64 -16.29 -5.71 -7.07
CA LEU A 64 -17.14 -5.26 -5.97
C LEU A 64 -17.66 -3.84 -6.22
N GLU A 65 -18.91 -3.60 -5.82
CA GLU A 65 -19.46 -2.24 -5.87
C GLU A 65 -18.70 -1.30 -4.91
N PRO A 66 -18.65 0.02 -5.19
CA PRO A 66 -17.93 0.98 -4.35
C PRO A 66 -18.34 0.95 -2.87
N TRP A 67 -19.61 0.63 -2.61
CA TRP A 67 -20.16 0.53 -1.26
C TRP A 67 -19.72 -0.76 -0.54
N GLU A 68 -19.65 -1.90 -1.25
CA GLU A 68 -19.20 -3.18 -0.69
C GLU A 68 -17.72 -3.12 -0.30
N LYS A 69 -16.90 -2.45 -1.12
CA LYS A 69 -15.50 -2.18 -0.81
C LYS A 69 -15.33 -1.39 0.49
N LEU A 70 -16.22 -0.43 0.74
CA LEU A 70 -16.25 0.34 1.99
C LEU A 70 -16.61 -0.56 3.18
N LEU A 71 -17.61 -1.43 3.03
CA LEU A 71 -17.98 -2.40 4.07
C LEU A 71 -16.83 -3.36 4.42
N VAL A 72 -16.14 -3.92 3.41
CA VAL A 72 -14.99 -4.80 3.62
C VAL A 72 -13.87 -4.07 4.35
N CYS A 73 -13.59 -2.82 3.99
CA CYS A 73 -12.56 -2.03 4.66
C CYS A 73 -12.92 -1.78 6.13
N VAL A 74 -14.17 -1.40 6.42
CA VAL A 74 -14.66 -1.20 7.79
C VAL A 74 -14.54 -2.49 8.60
N VAL A 75 -15.05 -3.61 8.10
CA VAL A 75 -14.97 -4.91 8.80
C VAL A 75 -13.51 -5.32 9.05
N PHE A 76 -12.65 -5.19 8.04
CA PHE A 76 -11.24 -5.51 8.18
C PHE A 76 -10.55 -4.63 9.24
N THR A 77 -10.81 -3.32 9.24
CA THR A 77 -10.27 -2.42 10.26
C THR A 77 -10.81 -2.72 11.66
N LEU A 78 -12.10 -3.09 11.79
CA LEU A 78 -12.68 -3.52 13.06
C LEU A 78 -12.02 -4.79 13.60
N ILE A 79 -11.80 -5.79 12.74
CA ILE A 79 -11.11 -7.02 13.13
C ILE A 79 -9.68 -6.71 13.54
N MET A 80 -8.94 -5.92 12.76
CA MET A 80 -7.55 -5.59 13.07
C MET A 80 -7.41 -4.76 14.35
N THR A 81 -8.29 -3.79 14.57
CA THR A 81 -8.28 -2.98 15.81
C THR A 81 -8.68 -3.81 17.02
N THR A 82 -9.69 -4.68 16.91
CA THR A 82 -10.07 -5.60 17.99
C THR A 82 -8.94 -6.59 18.29
N PHE A 83 -8.25 -7.09 17.27
CA PHE A 83 -7.12 -7.99 17.44
C PHE A 83 -5.94 -7.28 18.11
N ALA A 84 -5.60 -6.07 17.65
CA ALA A 84 -4.57 -5.25 18.27
C ALA A 84 -4.92 -4.94 19.73
N PHE A 85 -6.14 -4.49 20.00
CA PHE A 85 -6.61 -4.19 21.35
C PHE A 85 -6.60 -5.44 22.24
N GLY A 86 -7.04 -6.57 21.70
CA GLY A 86 -6.95 -7.88 22.35
C GLY A 86 -5.51 -8.22 22.70
N ILE A 87 -4.56 -8.08 21.78
CA ILE A 87 -3.14 -8.31 22.07
C ILE A 87 -2.65 -7.35 23.16
N PHE A 88 -2.85 -6.05 23.02
CA PHE A 88 -2.31 -5.08 23.99
C PHE A 88 -2.92 -5.23 25.38
N HIS A 89 -4.19 -5.62 25.48
CA HIS A 89 -4.88 -5.73 26.76
C HIS A 89 -4.77 -7.13 27.39
N TYR A 90 -4.87 -8.19 26.59
CA TYR A 90 -4.87 -9.58 27.07
C TYR A 90 -3.47 -10.14 27.30
N LEU A 91 -2.50 -9.74 26.46
CA LEU A 91 -1.13 -10.27 26.52
C LEU A 91 -0.39 -9.91 27.82
N PRO A 92 -0.42 -8.67 28.37
CA PRO A 92 0.25 -8.41 29.65
C PRO A 92 -0.35 -9.19 30.82
N HIS A 93 -1.68 -9.41 30.81
CA HIS A 93 -2.34 -10.22 31.84
C HIS A 93 -1.91 -11.69 31.77
N HIS A 94 -1.87 -12.28 30.58
CA HIS A 94 -1.41 -13.65 30.39
C HIS A 94 0.09 -13.84 30.64
N LEU A 95 0.91 -12.86 30.28
CA LEU A 95 2.35 -12.89 30.55
C LEU A 95 2.65 -12.95 32.05
N HIS A 96 1.88 -12.26 32.90
CA HIS A 96 2.10 -12.30 34.35
C HIS A 96 1.89 -13.70 34.94
N VAL A 97 0.86 -14.41 34.49
CA VAL A 97 0.55 -15.78 34.92
C VAL A 97 1.63 -16.76 34.45
N ILE A 98 2.04 -16.66 33.19
CA ILE A 98 3.08 -17.52 32.61
C ILE A 98 4.43 -17.22 33.24
N TYR A 99 4.74 -15.95 33.52
CA TYR A 99 5.99 -15.55 34.15
C TYR A 99 6.14 -16.15 35.55
N GLY A 100 5.09 -16.17 36.37
CA GLY A 100 5.12 -16.81 37.69
C GLY A 100 5.44 -18.31 37.62
N ARG A 101 4.82 -19.02 36.66
CA ARG A 101 5.09 -20.44 36.43
C ARG A 101 6.46 -20.69 35.79
N ALA A 102 6.86 -19.88 34.82
CA ALA A 102 8.17 -19.97 34.18
C ALA A 102 9.28 -19.73 35.21
N LYS A 103 9.12 -18.77 36.11
CA LYS A 103 10.03 -18.53 37.23
C LYS A 103 10.14 -19.74 38.14
N TYR A 104 9.01 -20.37 38.48
CA TYR A 104 8.99 -21.60 39.28
C TYR A 104 9.78 -22.74 38.60
N TYR A 105 9.58 -22.95 37.30
CA TYR A 105 10.28 -24.01 36.57
C TYR A 105 11.76 -23.69 36.28
N LEU A 106 12.13 -22.41 36.08
CA LEU A 106 13.51 -22.02 35.78
C LEU A 106 14.39 -21.89 37.03
N LEU A 107 13.88 -21.29 38.10
CA LEU A 107 14.67 -21.02 39.31
C LEU A 107 14.49 -22.09 40.39
N GLY A 108 13.50 -22.97 40.27
CA GLY A 108 13.28 -24.07 41.21
C GLY A 108 12.97 -23.63 42.64
N ASP A 109 12.63 -22.35 42.84
CA ASP A 109 12.47 -21.75 44.17
C ASP A 109 10.99 -21.65 44.53
N GLU A 110 10.59 -22.43 45.52
CA GLU A 110 9.25 -22.46 46.10
C GLU A 110 9.01 -21.17 46.89
N SER A 111 8.53 -20.13 46.20
CA SER A 111 7.71 -19.07 46.80
C SER A 111 8.14 -18.55 48.18
N ALA A 112 9.22 -17.76 48.25
CA ALA A 112 9.11 -16.55 49.05
C ALA A 112 8.53 -15.47 48.13
N PRO A 113 7.23 -15.15 48.19
CA PRO A 113 6.76 -13.94 47.52
C PRO A 113 7.67 -12.81 48.00
N LEU A 114 8.18 -11.96 47.11
CA LEU A 114 9.10 -10.89 47.50
C LEU A 114 8.54 -10.08 48.68
N VAL A 115 7.22 -9.94 48.76
CA VAL A 115 6.49 -9.36 49.89
C VAL A 115 6.77 -10.04 51.25
N MET A 116 6.91 -11.39 51.31
CA MET A 116 7.30 -12.11 52.52
C MET A 116 8.78 -11.92 52.85
N LEU A 117 9.65 -11.86 51.84
CA LEU A 117 11.08 -11.57 52.05
C LEU A 117 11.30 -10.16 52.62
N TRP A 118 10.57 -9.16 52.12
CA TRP A 118 10.62 -7.79 52.65
C TRP A 118 10.01 -7.68 54.04
N SER A 119 8.93 -8.41 54.36
CA SER A 119 8.40 -8.44 55.73
C SER A 119 9.34 -9.13 56.72
N GLN A 120 10.06 -10.17 56.27
CA GLN A 120 11.02 -10.88 57.11
C GLN A 120 12.30 -10.06 57.33
N ALA A 121 12.77 -9.32 56.32
CA ALA A 121 13.92 -8.43 56.45
C ALA A 121 13.66 -7.17 57.31
N LEU A 122 12.42 -6.68 57.35
CA LEU A 122 12.01 -5.56 58.21
C LEU A 122 11.67 -5.97 59.65
N GLY A 123 11.41 -7.26 59.91
CA GLY A 123 11.12 -7.78 61.25
C GLY A 123 12.36 -8.08 62.09
N GLU A 124 13.55 -8.07 61.49
CA GLU A 124 14.85 -8.37 62.12
C GLU A 124 15.63 -7.08 62.50
N LEU A 125 15.02 -5.89 62.38
CA LEU A 125 15.53 -4.57 62.77
C LEU A 125 14.78 -4.03 63.98
#